data_AF-A0AAV5KKF2-F1
#
_entry.id   AF-A0AAV5KKF2-F1
#
_cell.length_a   1.000
_cell.length_b   1.000
_cell.length_c   1.000
_cell.angle_alpha   90.00
_cell.angle_beta   90.00
_cell.angle_gamma   90.00
#
_symmetry.space_group_name_H-M   'P 1'
#
loop_
_entity.id
_entity.type
_entity.pdbx_description
1 polymer ?
#
loop_
_entity_poly.entity_id
_entity_poly.type
_entity_poly.pdbx_seq_one_letter_code
_entity_poly.pdbx_strand_id
1 'polypeptide(L)'
;MEAIIKKYQQSFRKVKEEMDRWDELQSRLISQFTNASSIIGRLQAIQNSKNYGSLNSIEGIEVAVLQKQMDSLQSILLSMKKTMEEFHCIVLSLEKIQRQGKQLVKGGSNQPTKKQLQLKIGVKPSLADCLDGLVLLHELHHSELGTLPSQMFRAVCIVFLS
;
A
#
# COMPACT_ATOMS: atom_id res chain seq x y z
N MET A 1 9.13 -32.54 11.04
CA MET A 1 7.88 -31.93 10.52
C MET A 1 7.40 -30.77 11.41
N GLU A 2 7.29 -30.95 12.73
CA GLU A 2 6.83 -29.88 13.64
C GLU A 2 7.64 -28.58 13.62
N ALA A 3 8.98 -28.66 13.51
CA ALA A 3 9.83 -27.47 13.42
C ALA A 3 9.54 -26.63 12.15
N ILE A 4 9.19 -27.28 11.03
CA ILE A 4 8.80 -26.60 9.79
C ILE A 4 7.45 -25.92 9.98
N ILE A 5 6.48 -26.64 10.56
CA ILE A 5 5.15 -26.09 10.89
C ILE A 5 5.28 -24.85 11.79
N LYS A 6 6.13 -24.89 12.83
CA LYS A 6 6.40 -23.73 13.70
C LYS A 6 6.98 -22.53 12.93
N LYS A 7 7.88 -22.76 11.96
CA LYS A 7 8.42 -21.69 11.09
C LYS A 7 7.32 -21.07 10.22
N TYR A 8 6.44 -21.87 9.64
CA TYR A 8 5.28 -21.36 8.88
C TYR A 8 4.33 -20.56 9.77
N GLN A 9 4.03 -21.03 10.98
CA GLN A 9 3.22 -20.27 11.93
C GLN A 9 3.85 -18.91 12.27
N GLN A 10 5.17 -18.85 12.43
CA GLN A 10 5.88 -17.59 12.62
C GLN A 10 5.81 -16.69 11.39
N SER A 11 5.94 -17.25 10.18
CA SER A 11 5.75 -16.50 8.93
C SER A 11 4.36 -15.92 8.81
N PHE A 12 3.30 -16.68 9.12
CA PHE A 12 1.92 -16.17 9.09
C PHE A 12 1.67 -15.07 10.12
N ARG A 13 2.29 -15.14 11.30
CA ARG A 13 2.24 -14.02 12.26
C ARG A 13 2.85 -12.74 11.69
N LYS A 14 4.03 -12.85 11.05
CA LYS A 14 4.67 -11.71 10.38
C LYS A 14 3.84 -11.16 9.23
N VAL A 15 3.24 -12.04 8.42
CA VAL A 15 2.32 -11.61 7.35
C VAL A 15 1.16 -10.83 7.95
N LYS A 16 0.57 -11.31 9.05
CA LYS A 16 -0.48 -10.57 9.75
C LYS A 16 -0.03 -9.19 10.21
N GLU A 17 1.15 -9.07 10.82
CA GLU A 17 1.70 -7.78 11.25
C GLU A 17 1.92 -6.82 10.06
N GLU A 18 2.39 -7.33 8.92
CA GLU A 18 2.53 -6.53 7.70
C GLU A 18 1.16 -6.13 7.11
N MET A 19 0.13 -6.98 7.26
CA MET A 19 -1.23 -6.64 6.86
C MET A 19 -1.87 -5.58 7.76
N ASP A 20 -1.66 -5.65 9.07
CA ASP A 20 -2.13 -4.61 9.99
C ASP A 20 -1.49 -3.25 9.61
N ARG A 21 -0.19 -3.24 9.25
CA ARG A 21 0.48 -2.03 8.73
C ARG A 21 -0.05 -1.59 7.37
N TRP A 22 -0.40 -2.52 6.49
CA TRP A 22 -0.99 -2.22 5.19
C TRP A 22 -2.30 -1.43 5.35
N ASP A 23 -3.16 -1.84 6.28
CA ASP A 23 -4.44 -1.18 6.56
C ASP A 23 -4.26 0.25 7.10
N GLU A 24 -3.25 0.46 7.96
CA GLU A 24 -2.85 1.79 8.42
C GLU A 24 -2.40 2.69 7.26
N LEU A 25 -1.55 2.16 6.37
CA LEU A 25 -1.08 2.88 5.19
C LEU A 25 -2.22 3.19 4.21
N GLN A 26 -3.18 2.28 4.06
CA GLN A 26 -4.35 2.48 3.20
C GLN A 26 -5.22 3.61 3.74
N SER A 27 -5.52 3.60 5.04
CA SER A 27 -6.26 4.66 5.70
C SER A 27 -5.56 6.03 5.55
N ARG A 28 -4.24 6.05 5.74
CA ARG A 28 -3.40 7.24 5.56
C ARG A 28 -3.44 7.76 4.12
N LEU A 29 -3.29 6.87 3.14
CA LEU A 29 -3.28 7.22 1.73
C LEU A 29 -4.62 7.80 1.27
N ILE A 30 -5.73 7.18 1.71
CA ILE A 30 -7.08 7.69 1.44
C ILE A 30 -7.23 9.11 2.00
N SER A 31 -6.82 9.34 3.26
CA SER A 31 -6.88 10.67 3.88
C SER A 31 -6.03 11.70 3.11
N GLN A 32 -4.80 11.36 2.74
CA GLN A 32 -3.95 12.23 1.94
C GLN A 32 -4.59 12.57 0.59
N PHE A 33 -5.15 11.58 -0.10
CA PHE A 33 -5.84 11.77 -1.37
C PHE A 33 -7.06 12.69 -1.22
N THR A 34 -7.93 12.45 -0.23
CA THR A 34 -9.09 13.31 0.06
C THR A 34 -8.66 14.75 0.31
N ASN A 35 -7.57 14.96 1.07
CA ASN A 35 -7.04 16.29 1.32
C ASN A 35 -6.50 16.96 0.05
N ALA A 36 -5.78 16.22 -0.80
CA ALA A 36 -5.31 16.72 -2.10
C ALA A 36 -6.49 17.11 -3.00
N SER A 37 -7.50 16.25 -3.12
CA SER A 37 -8.72 16.52 -3.89
C SER A 37 -9.46 17.76 -3.39
N SER A 38 -9.54 17.95 -2.07
CA SER A 38 -10.14 19.14 -1.46
C SER A 38 -9.36 20.41 -1.81
N ILE A 39 -8.02 20.39 -1.77
CA ILE A 39 -7.21 21.54 -2.20
C ILE A 39 -7.49 21.86 -3.67
N ILE A 40 -7.42 20.86 -4.55
CA ILE A 40 -7.66 21.01 -5.98
C ILE A 40 -9.06 21.60 -6.24
N GLY A 41 -10.10 21.12 -5.56
CA GLY A 41 -11.45 21.66 -5.68
C GLY A 41 -11.53 23.14 -5.28
N ARG A 42 -10.76 23.56 -4.26
CA ARG A 42 -10.68 24.97 -3.84
C ARG A 42 -9.88 25.85 -4.80
N LEU A 43 -8.93 25.30 -5.57
CA LEU A 43 -8.15 26.09 -6.54
C LEU A 43 -9.06 26.78 -7.56
N GLN A 44 -10.15 26.12 -7.99
CA GLN A 44 -11.14 26.72 -8.89
C GLN A 44 -11.82 27.97 -8.27
N ALA A 45 -12.11 27.92 -6.97
CA ALA A 45 -12.69 29.06 -6.26
C ALA A 45 -11.69 30.21 -6.06
N ILE A 46 -10.41 29.88 -5.88
CA ILE A 46 -9.31 30.84 -5.66
C ILE A 46 -8.98 31.62 -6.92
N GLN A 47 -9.18 31.04 -8.11
CA GLN A 47 -8.98 31.73 -9.39
C GLN A 47 -10.08 32.78 -9.70
N ASN A 48 -11.20 32.76 -8.97
CA ASN A 48 -12.27 33.72 -9.18
C ASN A 48 -12.11 34.89 -8.22
N SER A 49 -11.58 36.01 -8.72
CA SER A 49 -11.38 37.25 -7.96
C SER A 49 -12.65 37.79 -7.27
N LYS A 50 -13.84 37.42 -7.74
CA LYS A 50 -15.11 37.79 -7.08
C LYS A 50 -15.29 37.12 -5.71
N ASN A 51 -14.61 36.01 -5.46
CA ASN A 51 -14.75 35.24 -4.21
C ASN A 51 -13.98 35.85 -3.03
N TYR A 52 -13.11 36.83 -3.26
CA TYR A 52 -12.31 37.46 -2.21
C TYR A 52 -13.05 38.58 -1.47
N GLY A 53 -14.16 39.09 -2.00
CA GLY A 53 -14.98 40.11 -1.34
C GLY A 53 -14.16 41.33 -0.93
N SER A 54 -14.19 41.67 0.36
CA SER A 54 -13.41 42.79 0.93
C SER A 54 -11.90 42.58 0.91
N LEU A 55 -11.41 41.37 0.67
CA LEU A 55 -9.97 41.08 0.56
C LEU A 55 -9.38 41.53 -0.78
N ASN A 56 -10.21 41.84 -1.79
CA ASN A 56 -9.74 42.38 -3.08
C ASN A 56 -8.98 43.70 -2.95
N SER A 57 -9.12 44.41 -1.82
CA SER A 57 -8.37 45.62 -1.52
C SER A 57 -6.89 45.36 -1.20
N ILE A 58 -6.52 44.11 -0.92
CA ILE A 58 -5.15 43.70 -0.57
C ILE A 58 -4.42 43.32 -1.86
N GLU A 59 -3.38 44.09 -2.20
CA GLU A 59 -2.53 43.81 -3.35
C GLU A 59 -1.85 42.43 -3.20
N GLY A 60 -1.91 41.62 -4.26
CA GLY A 60 -1.25 40.31 -4.30
C GLY A 60 -1.90 39.19 -3.48
N ILE A 61 -3.09 39.41 -2.88
CA ILE A 61 -3.76 38.40 -2.05
C ILE A 61 -4.06 37.09 -2.80
N GLU A 62 -4.48 37.18 -4.06
CA GLU A 62 -4.78 36.03 -4.91
C GLU A 62 -3.54 35.15 -5.11
N VAL A 63 -2.41 35.80 -5.44
CA VAL A 63 -1.11 35.12 -5.64
C VAL A 63 -0.66 34.47 -4.34
N ALA A 64 -0.77 35.15 -3.20
CA ALA A 64 -0.36 34.62 -1.90
C ALA A 64 -1.21 33.40 -1.48
N VAL A 65 -2.52 33.47 -1.66
CA VAL A 65 -3.44 32.37 -1.33
C VAL A 65 -3.21 31.18 -2.26
N LEU A 66 -3.06 31.42 -3.57
CA LEU A 66 -2.74 30.38 -4.54
C LEU A 66 -1.43 29.69 -4.20
N GLN A 67 -0.35 30.45 -3.95
CA GLN A 67 0.94 29.89 -3.58
C GLN A 67 0.82 28.99 -2.34
N LYS A 68 0.09 29.43 -1.31
CA LYS A 68 -0.08 28.64 -0.09
C LYS A 68 -0.82 27.32 -0.34
N GLN A 69 -1.82 27.32 -1.22
CA GLN A 69 -2.51 26.08 -1.61
C GLN A 69 -1.58 25.16 -2.40
N MET A 70 -0.80 25.70 -3.33
CA MET A 70 0.15 24.93 -4.14
C MET A 70 1.25 24.29 -3.27
N ASP A 71 1.81 25.03 -2.31
CA ASP A 71 2.78 24.50 -1.35
C ASP A 71 2.18 23.36 -0.52
N SER A 72 0.93 23.54 -0.07
CA SER A 72 0.21 22.51 0.70
C SER A 72 -0.05 21.26 -0.14
N LEU A 73 -0.44 21.43 -1.40
CA LEU A 73 -0.66 20.34 -2.34
C LEU A 73 0.63 19.58 -2.62
N GLN A 74 1.73 20.30 -2.87
CA GLN A 74 3.06 19.70 -3.06
C GLN A 74 3.47 18.87 -1.84
N SER A 75 3.27 19.40 -0.63
CA SER A 75 3.57 18.70 0.61
C SER A 75 2.78 17.38 0.74
N ILE A 76 1.48 17.40 0.41
CA ILE A 76 0.64 16.20 0.44
C ILE A 76 1.10 15.18 -0.60
N LEU A 77 1.40 15.61 -1.83
CA LEU A 77 1.86 14.72 -2.90
C LEU A 77 3.20 14.04 -2.53
N LEU A 78 4.14 14.78 -1.93
CA LEU A 78 5.38 14.21 -1.41
C LEU A 78 5.11 13.20 -0.27
N SER A 79 4.15 13.49 0.61
CA SER A 79 3.73 12.57 1.68
C SER A 79 3.08 11.31 1.13
N MET A 80 2.24 11.41 0.08
CA MET A 80 1.63 10.28 -0.61
C MET A 80 2.68 9.38 -1.27
N LYS A 81 3.68 10.00 -1.94
CA LYS A 81 4.80 9.26 -2.53
C LYS A 81 5.50 8.42 -1.46
N LYS A 82 5.80 9.00 -0.30
CA LYS A 82 6.41 8.28 0.82
C LYS A 82 5.53 7.13 1.31
N THR A 83 4.22 7.35 1.43
CA THR A 83 3.27 6.28 1.80
C THR A 83 3.26 5.13 0.77
N MET A 84 3.36 5.43 -0.52
CA MET A 84 3.50 4.40 -1.57
C MET A 84 4.83 3.64 -1.49
N GLU A 85 5.93 4.30 -1.14
CA GLU A 85 7.21 3.63 -0.89
C GLU A 85 7.12 2.69 0.33
N GLU A 86 6.41 3.09 1.38
CA GLU A 86 6.13 2.25 2.55
C GLU A 86 5.29 1.00 2.18
N PHE A 87 4.29 1.14 1.30
CA PHE A 87 3.55 -0.01 0.74
C PHE A 87 4.45 -0.97 -0.03
N HIS A 88 5.36 -0.43 -0.86
CA HIS A 88 6.31 -1.25 -1.61
C HIS A 88 7.20 -2.08 -0.68
N CYS A 89 7.65 -1.49 0.44
CA CYS A 89 8.41 -2.21 1.46
C CYS A 89 7.63 -3.40 2.05
N ILE A 90 6.31 -3.26 2.28
CA ILE A 90 5.45 -4.38 2.73
C ILE A 90 5.44 -5.49 1.67
N VAL A 91 5.23 -5.16 0.39
CA VAL A 91 5.24 -6.16 -0.70
C VAL A 91 6.56 -6.91 -0.75
N LEU A 92 7.70 -6.21 -0.63
CA LEU A 92 9.03 -6.84 -0.58
C LEU A 92 9.18 -7.75 0.64
N SER A 93 8.63 -7.38 1.80
CA SER A 93 8.61 -8.20 3.00
C SER A 93 7.80 -9.49 2.79
N LEU A 94 6.60 -9.38 2.21
CA LEU A 94 5.74 -10.52 1.86
C LEU A 94 6.42 -11.45 0.84
N GLU A 95 7.05 -10.88 -0.19
CA GLU A 95 7.80 -11.65 -1.18
C GLU A 95 8.96 -12.41 -0.53
N LYS A 96 9.71 -11.76 0.37
CA LYS A 96 10.77 -12.41 1.14
C LYS A 96 10.24 -13.57 1.98
N ILE A 97 9.10 -13.39 2.67
CA ILE A 97 8.46 -14.44 3.47
C ILE A 97 8.04 -15.62 2.57
N GLN A 98 7.47 -15.34 1.39
CA GLN A 98 7.06 -16.35 0.42
C GLN A 98 8.27 -17.14 -0.11
N ARG A 99 9.35 -16.46 -0.50
CA ARG A 99 10.61 -17.09 -0.95
C ARG A 99 11.23 -17.96 0.15
N GLN A 100 11.26 -17.47 1.38
CA GLN A 100 11.72 -18.24 2.55
C GLN A 100 10.86 -19.49 2.77
N GLY A 101 9.52 -19.37 2.69
CA GLY A 101 8.60 -20.50 2.75
C GLY A 101 8.93 -21.58 1.72
N LYS A 102 9.09 -21.20 0.45
CA LYS A 102 9.47 -22.12 -0.63
C LYS A 102 10.80 -22.83 -0.36
N GLN A 103 11.80 -22.12 0.17
CA GLN A 103 13.11 -22.70 0.51
C GLN A 103 13.03 -23.71 1.66
N LEU A 104 12.14 -23.51 2.64
CA LEU A 104 11.93 -24.46 3.73
C LEU A 104 11.44 -25.84 3.25
N VAL A 105 10.91 -25.91 2.04
CA VAL A 105 10.39 -27.14 1.43
C VAL A 105 11.34 -27.70 0.36
N LYS A 106 12.18 -26.85 -0.25
CA LYS A 106 13.10 -27.25 -1.33
C LYS A 106 14.56 -27.47 -0.89
N GLY A 107 14.99 -26.93 0.25
CA GLY A 107 16.42 -26.72 0.57
C GLY A 107 17.13 -27.75 1.46
N GLY A 108 16.63 -28.97 1.66
CA GLY A 108 17.28 -29.97 2.54
C GLY A 108 17.49 -31.32 1.86
N SER A 109 18.51 -32.08 2.31
CA SER A 109 18.79 -33.48 1.92
C SER A 109 17.59 -34.43 2.11
N ASN A 110 16.56 -34.00 2.85
CA ASN A 110 15.31 -34.71 3.08
C ASN A 110 14.15 -33.88 2.54
N GLN A 111 14.07 -33.76 1.22
CA GLN A 111 12.94 -33.11 0.56
C GLN A 111 11.65 -33.85 0.98
N PRO A 112 10.65 -33.17 1.57
CA PRO A 112 9.45 -33.83 2.03
C PRO A 112 8.73 -34.47 0.85
N THR A 113 8.44 -35.76 0.96
CA THR A 113 7.69 -36.49 -0.08
C THR A 113 6.29 -35.89 -0.24
N LYS A 114 5.64 -36.08 -1.41
CA LYS A 114 4.26 -35.61 -1.65
C LYS A 114 3.29 -36.02 -0.53
N LYS A 115 3.47 -37.23 0.03
CA LYS A 115 2.71 -37.73 1.17
C LYS A 115 2.93 -36.91 2.44
N GLN A 116 4.15 -36.46 2.70
CA GLN A 116 4.48 -35.61 3.85
C GLN A 116 4.02 -34.16 3.68
N LEU A 117 3.94 -33.66 2.44
CA LEU A 117 3.38 -32.34 2.14
C LEU A 117 1.87 -32.27 2.36
N GLN A 118 1.18 -33.35 1.98
CA GLN A 118 -0.28 -33.49 2.10
C GLN A 118 -0.72 -34.05 3.47
N LEU A 119 0.23 -34.45 4.32
CA LEU A 119 -0.09 -35.04 5.62
C LEU A 119 -0.78 -33.98 6.51
N LYS A 120 -2.02 -34.26 6.89
CA LYS A 120 -2.76 -33.50 7.89
C LYS A 120 -2.62 -34.19 9.24
N ILE A 121 -2.10 -33.47 10.24
CA ILE A 121 -2.06 -33.95 11.63
C ILE A 121 -3.19 -33.24 12.38
N GLY A 122 -4.34 -33.90 12.51
CA GLY A 122 -5.56 -33.33 13.09
C GLY A 122 -6.17 -32.22 12.22
N VAL A 123 -6.73 -31.18 12.84
CA VAL A 123 -7.36 -30.02 12.16
C VAL A 123 -6.32 -29.01 11.62
N LYS A 124 -5.01 -29.32 11.69
CA LYS A 124 -3.96 -28.41 11.24
C LYS A 124 -3.84 -28.44 9.70
N PRO A 125 -3.69 -27.28 9.05
CA PRO A 125 -3.44 -27.22 7.61
C PRO A 125 -2.16 -27.99 7.25
N SER A 126 -2.16 -28.62 6.08
CA SER A 126 -0.99 -29.33 5.55
C SER A 126 0.09 -28.33 5.10
N LEU A 127 1.30 -28.81 4.85
CA LEU A 127 2.40 -27.94 4.41
C LEU A 127 2.15 -27.38 3.00
N ALA A 128 1.43 -28.12 2.15
CA ALA A 128 0.94 -27.62 0.87
C ALA A 128 -0.05 -26.47 1.06
N ASP A 129 -1.05 -26.64 1.95
CA ASP A 129 -2.03 -25.60 2.25
C ASP A 129 -1.35 -24.31 2.75
N CYS A 130 -0.31 -24.43 3.58
CA CYS A 130 0.49 -23.29 4.06
C CYS A 130 1.28 -22.59 2.95
N LEU A 131 1.87 -23.34 2.01
CA LEU A 131 2.60 -22.79 0.86
C LEU A 131 1.66 -22.05 -0.08
N ASP A 132 0.53 -22.67 -0.42
CA ASP A 132 -0.46 -22.12 -1.32
C ASP A 132 -1.08 -20.85 -0.73
N GLY A 133 -1.33 -20.83 0.58
CA GLY A 133 -1.76 -19.62 1.30
C GLY A 133 -0.77 -18.46 1.19
N LEU A 134 0.55 -18.71 1.30
CA LEU A 134 1.55 -17.65 1.13
C LEU A 134 1.65 -17.15 -0.33
N VAL A 135 1.45 -18.03 -1.30
CA VAL A 135 1.42 -17.65 -2.72
C VAL A 135 0.22 -16.75 -2.99
N LEU A 136 -0.97 -17.15 -2.54
CA LEU A 136 -2.21 -16.39 -2.70
C LEU A 136 -2.10 -14.99 -2.08
N LEU A 137 -1.58 -14.89 -0.85
CA LEU A 137 -1.40 -13.60 -0.16
C LEU A 137 -0.44 -12.68 -0.91
N HIS A 138 0.67 -13.22 -1.43
CA HIS A 138 1.60 -12.45 -2.24
C HIS A 138 0.94 -11.95 -3.54
N GLU A 139 0.22 -12.82 -4.25
CA GLU A 139 -0.42 -12.47 -5.52
C GLU A 139 -1.51 -11.41 -5.37
N LEU A 140 -2.34 -11.53 -4.32
CA LEU A 140 -3.38 -10.56 -4.00
C LEU A 140 -2.77 -9.15 -3.86
N HIS A 141 -1.81 -8.96 -2.95
CA HIS A 141 -1.27 -7.64 -2.65
C HIS A 141 -0.34 -7.10 -3.75
N HIS A 142 0.32 -7.98 -4.51
CA HIS A 142 1.06 -7.55 -5.70
C HIS A 142 0.12 -6.98 -6.76
N SER A 143 -1.05 -7.60 -6.97
CA SER A 143 -2.05 -7.13 -7.93
C SER A 143 -2.73 -5.81 -7.49
N GLU A 144 -2.99 -5.66 -6.19
CA GLU A 144 -3.53 -4.42 -5.60
C GLU A 144 -2.55 -3.26 -5.75
N LEU A 145 -1.24 -3.50 -5.56
CA LEU A 145 -0.20 -2.49 -5.78
C LEU A 145 0.00 -2.14 -7.27
N GLY A 146 -0.40 -2.98 -8.21
CA GLY A 146 -0.39 -2.63 -9.64
C GLY A 146 -1.58 -1.77 -10.07
N THR A 147 -2.71 -1.91 -9.37
CA THR A 147 -3.98 -1.26 -9.72
C THR A 147 -4.21 0.04 -8.97
N LEU A 148 -3.90 0.12 -7.67
CA LEU A 148 -4.12 1.32 -6.86
C LEU A 148 -3.26 2.52 -7.32
N PRO A 149 -1.93 2.39 -7.48
CA PRO A 149 -1.07 3.50 -7.87
C PRO A 149 -1.31 3.94 -9.31
N SER A 150 -1.62 3.02 -10.23
CA SER A 150 -1.88 3.39 -11.63
C SER A 150 -3.22 4.13 -11.78
N GLN A 151 -4.26 3.73 -11.04
CA GLN A 151 -5.55 4.42 -11.06
C GLN A 151 -5.48 5.80 -10.37
N MET A 152 -4.75 5.90 -9.25
CA MET A 152 -4.53 7.19 -8.57
C MET A 152 -3.63 8.14 -9.37
N PHE A 153 -2.53 7.65 -9.95
CA PHE A 153 -1.66 8.46 -10.80
C PHE A 153 -2.41 8.93 -12.05
N ARG A 154 -3.25 8.09 -12.66
CA ARG A 154 -4.16 8.50 -13.76
C ARG A 154 -5.15 9.56 -13.29
N ALA A 155 -5.76 9.42 -12.11
CA ALA A 155 -6.67 10.43 -11.57
C ALA A 155 -5.97 11.78 -11.33
N VAL A 156 -4.74 11.76 -10.78
CA VAL A 156 -3.92 12.97 -10.58
C VAL A 156 -3.50 13.57 -11.93
N CYS A 157 -3.03 12.76 -12.88
CA CYS A 157 -2.64 13.24 -14.21
C CYS A 157 -3.82 13.82 -15.00
N ILE A 158 -5.01 13.21 -14.92
CA ILE A 158 -6.23 13.75 -15.56
C ILE A 158 -6.54 15.15 -15.02
N VAL A 159 -6.36 15.38 -13.72
CA VAL A 159 -6.63 16.67 -13.07
C VAL A 159 -5.57 17.74 -13.39
N PHE A 160 -4.32 17.35 -13.64
CA PHE A 160 -3.22 18.30 -13.97
C PHE A 160 -2.99 18.52 -15.47
N LEU A 161 -3.54 17.66 -16.34
CA LEU A 161 -3.41 17.75 -17.81
C LEU A 161 -4.71 18.17 -18.51
N SER A 162 -5.74 18.57 -17.76
CA SER A 162 -6.98 19.19 -18.27
C SER A 162 -7.01 20.66 -17.86
#